data_AF-A0A6V7EMR7-F1
#
_entry.id   AF-A0A6V7EMR7-F1
#
_cell.length_a   1.000
_cell.length_b   1.000
_cell.length_c   1.000
_cell.angle_alpha   90.00
_cell.angle_beta   90.00
_cell.angle_gamma   90.00
#
_symmetry.space_group_name_H-M   'P 1'
#
loop_
_entity.id
_entity.type
_entity.pdbx_description
1 polymer ?
#
loop_
_entity_poly.entity_id
_entity_poly.type
_entity_poly.pdbx_seq_one_letter_code
_entity_poly.pdbx_strand_id
1 'polypeptide(L)'
;MRYGMLGMVMLCSIAAVSAARAQEPEDPQLAAALAKCPGAETFGRAQRQAKARAEAAHASGLATPSDPALRARLLEMERADQLVRNGDWSQAAVTKMAAVDAAHLPQIRRIVAEHEGLPSAAQVGRDGVAAAWLLVQHADADPAFQEQVLSTLAQHVTRGEIPARSLVLLTDRVLVGNGKPQRYGTQLAAQQGRWVPKPIEDPDRVDVRRAAVGEMPLADYICVAAQLFPAP
;
A
#
# COMPACT_ATOMS: atom_id res chain seq x y z
N MET A 1 3.65 10.24 -39.17
CA MET A 1 4.63 10.21 -38.06
C MET A 1 4.00 10.83 -36.83
N ARG A 2 3.71 10.02 -35.81
CA ARG A 2 3.65 10.36 -34.37
C ARG A 2 3.02 9.16 -33.64
N TYR A 3 3.84 8.17 -33.31
CA TYR A 3 3.50 7.17 -32.30
C TYR A 3 3.74 7.82 -30.94
N GLY A 4 2.67 8.09 -30.19
CA GLY A 4 2.77 8.41 -28.77
C GLY A 4 2.99 7.12 -28.00
N MET A 5 4.23 6.84 -27.60
CA MET A 5 4.51 5.90 -26.52
C MET A 5 3.95 6.51 -25.23
N LEU A 6 2.74 6.10 -24.85
CA LEU A 6 2.34 6.12 -23.44
C LEU A 6 3.28 5.14 -22.73
N GLY A 7 4.38 5.65 -22.18
CA GLY A 7 5.23 4.88 -21.28
C GLY A 7 4.39 4.48 -20.08
N MET A 8 3.96 3.23 -20.05
CA MET A 8 3.27 2.64 -18.91
C MET A 8 4.26 2.68 -17.74
N VAL A 9 4.13 3.68 -16.87
CA VAL A 9 5.03 3.85 -15.74
C VAL A 9 4.69 2.81 -14.70
N MET A 10 5.37 1.67 -14.76
CA MET A 10 5.26 0.58 -13.79
C MET A 10 5.59 1.10 -12.39
N LEU A 11 4.58 1.12 -11.52
CA LEU A 11 4.66 1.54 -10.13
C LEU A 11 4.80 0.29 -9.25
N CYS A 12 5.99 0.06 -8.71
CA CYS A 12 6.14 -0.89 -7.61
C CYS A 12 5.99 -0.11 -6.29
N SER A 13 4.93 -0.41 -5.54
CA SER A 13 4.86 -0.12 -4.11
C SER A 13 5.00 -1.43 -3.36
N ILE A 14 5.84 -1.45 -2.32
CA ILE A 14 5.92 -2.60 -1.41
C ILE A 14 4.67 -2.61 -0.53
N ALA A 15 3.56 -3.05 -1.13
CA ALA A 15 2.29 -3.31 -0.47
C ALA A 15 1.80 -4.70 -0.88
N ALA A 16 2.62 -5.71 -0.60
CA ALA A 16 2.12 -7.06 -0.43
C ALA A 16 1.80 -7.22 1.05
N VAL A 17 0.51 -7.10 1.40
CA VAL A 17 -0.01 -7.52 2.69
C VAL A 17 -1.32 -8.24 2.39
N SER A 18 -1.32 -9.56 2.53
CA SER A 18 -2.54 -10.36 2.54
C SER A 18 -3.37 -10.01 3.77
N ALA A 19 -4.66 -9.72 3.60
CA ALA A 19 -5.63 -9.93 4.66
C ALA A 19 -6.13 -11.38 4.64
N ALA A 20 -5.77 -12.16 5.65
CA ALA A 20 -6.67 -12.56 6.72
C ALA A 20 -6.10 -13.77 7.45
N ARG A 21 -5.69 -13.61 8.72
CA ARG A 21 -5.87 -14.61 9.78
C ARG A 21 -5.43 -14.11 11.15
N ALA A 22 -6.05 -14.70 12.18
CA ALA A 22 -5.49 -14.79 13.52
C ALA A 22 -4.02 -15.21 13.40
N GLN A 23 -3.13 -14.30 13.81
CA GLN A 23 -1.68 -14.48 13.84
C GLN A 23 -1.16 -15.20 12.58
N GLU A 24 -1.30 -14.58 11.41
CA GLU A 24 -0.57 -15.07 10.23
C GLU A 24 0.91 -15.18 10.58
N PRO A 25 1.55 -16.35 10.33
CA PRO A 25 2.98 -16.48 10.47
C PRO A 25 3.65 -15.43 9.58
N GLU A 26 4.71 -14.80 10.09
CA GLU A 26 5.47 -13.81 9.33
C GLU A 26 5.75 -14.33 7.92
N ASP A 27 5.47 -13.51 6.89
CA ASP A 27 5.86 -13.82 5.51
C ASP A 27 7.37 -14.11 5.49
N PRO A 28 7.79 -15.38 5.26
CA PRO A 28 9.19 -15.76 5.35
C PRO A 28 10.05 -15.04 4.31
N GLN A 29 9.46 -14.67 3.16
CA GLN A 29 10.16 -13.94 2.10
C GLN A 29 10.44 -12.51 2.54
N LEU A 30 9.44 -11.83 3.13
CA LEU A 30 9.62 -10.51 3.71
C LEU A 30 10.63 -10.52 4.86
N ALA A 31 10.55 -11.49 5.76
CA ALA A 31 11.51 -11.61 6.86
C ALA A 31 12.95 -11.80 6.34
N ALA A 32 13.14 -12.68 5.35
CA ALA A 32 14.44 -12.90 4.72
C ALA A 32 14.96 -11.66 3.95
N ALA A 33 14.07 -10.90 3.31
CA ALA A 33 14.42 -9.64 2.65
C ALA A 33 14.89 -8.57 3.64
N LEU A 34 14.16 -8.38 4.75
CA LEU A 34 14.51 -7.42 5.80
C LEU A 34 15.88 -7.72 6.44
N ALA A 35 16.20 -8.99 6.66
CA ALA A 35 17.48 -9.41 7.25
C ALA A 35 18.70 -9.12 6.35
N LYS A 36 18.50 -8.91 5.05
CA LYS A 36 19.57 -8.59 4.09
C LYS A 36 19.81 -7.09 3.92
N CYS A 37 18.97 -6.23 4.51
CA CYS A 37 18.98 -4.78 4.26
C CYS A 37 19.31 -4.00 5.57
N PRO A 38 20.49 -3.36 5.66
CA PRO A 38 20.99 -2.69 6.87
C PRO A 38 20.18 -1.47 7.35
N GLY A 39 19.15 -1.68 8.17
CA GLY A 39 18.28 -0.63 8.69
C GLY A 39 16.80 -1.00 8.58
N ALA A 40 16.50 -1.95 7.68
CA ALA A 40 15.20 -2.54 7.51
C ALA A 40 14.77 -3.41 8.71
N GLU A 41 15.69 -4.07 9.41
CA GLU A 41 15.34 -4.90 10.57
C GLU A 41 14.73 -4.11 11.73
N THR A 42 15.32 -2.95 12.06
CA THR A 42 14.81 -2.09 13.14
C THR A 42 13.42 -1.57 12.81
N PHE A 43 13.22 -1.16 11.56
CA PHE A 43 11.92 -0.79 11.04
C PHE A 43 10.92 -1.96 11.12
N GLY A 44 11.32 -3.16 10.66
CA GLY A 44 10.49 -4.36 10.72
C GLY A 44 10.06 -4.71 12.14
N ARG A 45 10.99 -4.66 13.11
CA ARG A 45 10.68 -4.84 14.54
C ARG A 45 9.67 -3.81 15.04
N ALA A 46 9.86 -2.53 14.71
CA ALA A 46 8.96 -1.46 15.12
C ALA A 46 7.55 -1.64 14.54
N GLN A 47 7.43 -1.99 13.26
CA GLN A 47 6.15 -2.28 12.60
C GLN A 47 5.42 -3.45 13.28
N ARG A 48 6.14 -4.53 13.61
CA ARG A 48 5.55 -5.69 14.31
C ARG A 48 5.06 -5.35 15.71
N GLN A 49 5.84 -4.57 16.46
CA GLN A 49 5.42 -4.10 17.78
C GLN A 49 4.18 -3.20 17.70
N ALA A 50 4.13 -2.29 16.71
CA ALA A 50 2.96 -1.45 16.48
C ALA A 50 1.71 -2.29 16.11
N LYS A 51 1.86 -3.27 15.23
CA LYS A 51 0.79 -4.22 14.87
C LYS A 51 0.28 -4.98 16.09
N ALA A 52 1.18 -5.59 16.87
CA ALA A 52 0.83 -6.36 18.06
C ALA A 52 0.13 -5.51 19.13
N ARG A 53 0.58 -4.27 19.37
CA ARG A 53 -0.09 -3.33 20.29
C ARG A 53 -1.51 -3.01 19.83
N ALA A 54 -1.69 -2.76 18.53
CA ALA A 54 -3.00 -2.46 17.97
C ALA A 54 -3.93 -3.68 18.02
N GLU A 55 -3.41 -4.89 17.81
CA GLU A 55 -4.16 -6.14 17.98
C GLU A 55 -4.57 -6.39 19.43
N ALA A 56 -3.67 -6.20 20.40
CA ALA A 56 -3.95 -6.35 21.82
C ALA A 56 -5.00 -5.34 22.33
N ALA A 57 -4.92 -4.08 21.88
CA ALA A 57 -5.92 -3.06 22.17
C ALA A 57 -7.32 -3.46 21.65
N HIS A 58 -7.38 -4.14 20.50
CA HIS A 58 -8.63 -4.57 19.89
C HIS A 58 -9.20 -5.86 20.53
N ALA A 59 -8.37 -6.83 20.89
CA ALA A 59 -8.81 -8.07 21.53
C ALA A 59 -9.62 -7.80 22.83
N SER A 60 -9.41 -6.63 23.44
CA SER A 60 -10.13 -6.16 24.63
C SER A 60 -11.51 -5.54 24.34
N GLY A 61 -11.94 -5.44 23.06
CA GLY A 61 -13.17 -4.79 22.62
C GLY A 61 -13.82 -5.42 21.39
N LEU A 62 -13.78 -6.75 21.27
CA LEU A 62 -14.31 -7.54 20.16
C LEU A 62 -15.84 -7.37 19.99
N ALA A 63 -16.27 -6.31 19.31
CA ALA A 63 -17.58 -6.23 18.71
C ALA A 63 -17.55 -6.87 17.30
N THR A 64 -18.53 -7.69 16.99
CA THR A 64 -18.77 -8.17 15.62
C THR A 64 -18.97 -6.96 14.69
N PRO A 65 -18.30 -6.91 13.51
CA PRO A 65 -18.51 -5.83 12.56
C PRO A 65 -20.00 -5.66 12.22
N SER A 66 -20.48 -4.42 12.16
CA SER A 66 -21.90 -4.16 11.88
C SER A 66 -22.32 -4.50 10.45
N ASP A 67 -21.35 -4.61 9.52
CA ASP A 67 -21.56 -5.00 8.14
C ASP A 67 -20.60 -6.14 7.71
N PRO A 68 -20.90 -7.39 8.11
CA PRO A 68 -20.07 -8.54 7.75
C PRO A 68 -20.12 -8.86 6.25
N ALA A 69 -21.16 -8.41 5.53
CA ALA A 69 -21.30 -8.64 4.09
C ALA A 69 -20.35 -7.73 3.29
N LEU A 70 -20.29 -6.43 3.64
CA LEU A 70 -19.33 -5.50 3.05
C LEU A 70 -17.89 -5.92 3.37
N ARG A 71 -17.61 -6.34 4.61
CA ARG A 71 -16.31 -6.92 4.97
C ARG A 71 -15.93 -8.08 4.06
N ALA A 72 -16.83 -9.06 3.90
CA ALA A 72 -16.56 -10.23 3.06
C ALA A 72 -16.30 -9.82 1.59
N ARG A 73 -17.04 -8.84 1.07
CA ARG A 73 -16.82 -8.31 -0.28
C ARG A 73 -15.47 -7.63 -0.44
N LEU A 74 -15.06 -6.79 0.51
CA LEU A 74 -13.76 -6.10 0.48
C LEU A 74 -12.60 -7.10 0.48
N LEU A 75 -12.68 -8.12 1.34
CA LEU A 75 -11.65 -9.17 1.42
C LEU A 75 -11.58 -10.01 0.13
N GLU A 76 -12.72 -10.24 -0.53
CA GLU A 76 -12.72 -10.93 -1.83
C GLU A 76 -12.08 -10.08 -2.94
N MET A 77 -12.39 -8.79 -2.98
CA MET A 77 -11.77 -7.85 -3.93
C MET A 77 -10.26 -7.76 -3.71
N GLU A 78 -9.82 -7.65 -2.45
CA GLU A 78 -8.40 -7.69 -2.09
C GLU A 78 -7.73 -8.99 -2.55
N ARG A 79 -8.35 -10.14 -2.29
CA ARG A 79 -7.81 -11.43 -2.75
C ARG A 79 -7.63 -11.44 -4.27
N ALA A 80 -8.62 -10.97 -5.02
CA ALA A 80 -8.54 -10.90 -6.48
C ALA A 80 -7.43 -9.94 -6.96
N ASP A 81 -7.26 -8.80 -6.28
CA ASP A 81 -6.16 -7.85 -6.52
C ASP A 81 -4.78 -8.48 -6.26
N GLN A 82 -4.60 -9.13 -5.12
CA GLN A 82 -3.32 -9.72 -4.75
C GLN A 82 -2.96 -10.95 -5.60
N LEU A 83 -3.94 -11.74 -6.04
CA LEU A 83 -3.72 -12.91 -6.91
C LEU A 83 -3.05 -12.56 -8.25
N VAL A 84 -3.21 -11.34 -8.74
CA VAL A 84 -2.58 -10.90 -10.00
C VAL A 84 -1.25 -10.18 -9.79
N ARG A 85 -0.84 -9.94 -8.53
CA ARG A 85 0.38 -9.23 -8.12
C ARG A 85 1.40 -10.19 -7.51
N ASN A 86 1.78 -11.20 -8.29
CA ASN A 86 2.66 -12.29 -7.86
C ASN A 86 4.16 -12.03 -8.12
N GLY A 87 4.55 -10.80 -8.45
CA GLY A 87 5.92 -10.44 -8.81
C GLY A 87 6.29 -10.69 -10.28
N ASP A 88 5.37 -11.20 -11.11
CA ASP A 88 5.53 -11.23 -12.56
C ASP A 88 5.23 -9.84 -13.16
N TRP A 89 6.24 -9.27 -13.80
CA TRP A 89 6.20 -7.95 -14.44
C TRP A 89 6.11 -8.03 -15.97
N SER A 90 5.85 -9.22 -16.53
CA SER A 90 5.62 -9.40 -17.97
C SER A 90 4.46 -8.53 -18.46
N GLN A 91 4.47 -8.17 -19.75
CA GLN A 91 3.38 -7.37 -20.33
C GLN A 91 2.00 -8.03 -20.14
N ALA A 92 1.95 -9.36 -20.14
CA ALA A 92 0.71 -10.12 -19.90
C ALA A 92 0.23 -9.97 -18.44
N ALA A 93 1.13 -10.13 -17.46
CA ALA A 93 0.81 -9.94 -16.05
C ALA A 93 0.38 -8.49 -15.76
N VAL A 94 1.10 -7.52 -16.33
CA VAL A 94 0.79 -6.09 -16.21
C VAL A 94 -0.57 -5.74 -16.81
N THR A 95 -0.91 -6.29 -17.97
CA THR A 95 -2.24 -6.13 -18.58
C THR A 95 -3.33 -6.72 -17.68
N LYS A 96 -3.07 -7.90 -17.08
CA LYS A 96 -4.02 -8.55 -16.17
C LYS A 96 -4.23 -7.74 -14.90
N MET A 97 -3.16 -7.21 -14.30
CA MET A 97 -3.23 -6.30 -13.15
C MET A 97 -4.10 -5.08 -13.45
N ALA A 98 -3.82 -4.38 -14.57
CA ALA A 98 -4.58 -3.21 -14.97
C ALA A 98 -6.08 -3.50 -15.21
N ALA A 99 -6.41 -4.69 -15.74
CA ALA A 99 -7.80 -5.09 -15.93
C ALA A 99 -8.54 -5.31 -14.60
N VAL A 100 -7.87 -5.89 -13.60
CA VAL A 100 -8.42 -6.06 -12.24
C VAL A 100 -8.62 -4.70 -11.57
N ASP A 101 -7.64 -3.80 -11.67
CA ASP A 101 -7.74 -2.44 -11.12
C ASP A 101 -8.92 -1.67 -11.72
N ALA A 102 -9.07 -1.73 -13.05
CA ALA A 102 -10.19 -1.10 -13.75
C ALA A 102 -11.55 -1.67 -13.32
N ALA A 103 -11.64 -2.97 -13.03
CA ALA A 103 -12.86 -3.61 -12.55
C ALA A 103 -13.20 -3.26 -11.09
N HIS A 104 -12.18 -3.02 -10.25
CA HIS A 104 -12.36 -2.64 -8.85
C HIS A 104 -12.67 -1.16 -8.66
N LEU A 105 -12.10 -0.27 -9.47
CA LEU A 105 -12.25 1.18 -9.35
C LEU A 105 -13.70 1.66 -9.16
N PRO A 106 -14.69 1.32 -10.01
CA PRO A 106 -16.06 1.79 -9.82
C PRO A 106 -16.72 1.24 -8.55
N GLN A 107 -16.29 0.08 -8.07
CA GLN A 107 -16.82 -0.53 -6.85
C GLN A 107 -16.29 0.16 -5.61
N ILE A 108 -14.97 0.37 -5.53
CA ILE A 108 -14.35 1.04 -4.38
C ILE A 108 -14.75 2.51 -4.30
N ARG A 109 -14.94 3.20 -5.45
CA ARG A 109 -15.50 4.57 -5.47
C ARG A 109 -16.88 4.63 -4.86
N ARG A 110 -17.75 3.65 -5.17
CA ARG A 110 -19.11 3.59 -4.60
C ARG A 110 -19.06 3.38 -3.09
N ILE A 111 -18.27 2.40 -2.64
CA ILE A 111 -18.09 2.13 -1.20
C ILE A 111 -17.58 3.38 -0.48
N VAL A 112 -16.57 4.06 -1.03
CA VAL A 112 -16.05 5.29 -0.41
C VAL A 112 -17.09 6.40 -0.36
N ALA A 113 -17.88 6.57 -1.42
CA ALA A 113 -18.94 7.59 -1.46
C ALA A 113 -20.06 7.31 -0.46
N GLU A 114 -20.48 6.05 -0.31
CA GLU A 114 -21.53 5.63 0.64
C GLU A 114 -21.12 5.80 2.11
N HIS A 115 -19.81 5.83 2.38
CA HIS A 115 -19.24 5.91 3.74
C HIS A 115 -18.52 7.24 4.02
N GLU A 116 -18.56 8.21 3.10
CA GLU A 116 -17.84 9.50 3.20
C GLU A 116 -16.32 9.35 3.45
N GLY A 117 -15.72 8.28 2.94
CA GLY A 117 -14.35 7.88 3.27
C GLY A 117 -14.20 6.36 3.24
N LEU A 118 -13.15 5.83 3.88
CA LEU A 118 -13.07 4.38 4.08
C LEU A 118 -14.13 3.95 5.10
N PRO A 119 -14.75 2.77 4.96
CA PRO A 119 -15.57 2.21 6.02
C PRO A 119 -14.73 2.05 7.31
N SER A 120 -15.35 2.25 8.47
CA SER A 120 -14.68 2.16 9.77
C SER A 120 -14.44 0.71 10.20
N ALA A 121 -13.55 0.51 11.18
CA ALA A 121 -13.33 -0.81 11.75
C ALA A 121 -14.57 -1.36 12.48
N ALA A 122 -15.44 -0.49 12.99
CA ALA A 122 -16.73 -0.91 13.56
C ALA A 122 -17.67 -1.51 12.49
N GLN A 123 -17.59 -1.02 11.24
CA GLN A 123 -18.42 -1.51 10.14
C GLN A 123 -17.86 -2.80 9.55
N VAL A 124 -16.57 -2.83 9.21
CA VAL A 124 -16.00 -3.90 8.39
C VAL A 124 -14.81 -4.62 9.04
N GLY A 125 -14.50 -4.34 10.31
CA GLY A 125 -13.28 -4.82 10.93
C GLY A 125 -12.02 -4.15 10.35
N ARG A 126 -10.90 -4.23 11.06
CA ARG A 126 -9.63 -3.62 10.60
C ARG A 126 -9.11 -4.23 9.29
N ASP A 127 -9.35 -5.52 9.10
CA ASP A 127 -9.00 -6.20 7.85
C ASP A 127 -9.84 -5.70 6.68
N GLY A 128 -11.13 -5.41 6.89
CA GLY A 128 -11.96 -4.74 5.89
C GLY A 128 -11.48 -3.31 5.58
N VAL A 129 -11.07 -2.52 6.59
CA VAL A 129 -10.51 -1.18 6.34
C VAL A 129 -9.20 -1.27 5.55
N ALA A 130 -8.32 -2.22 5.90
CA ALA A 130 -7.07 -2.46 5.19
C ALA A 130 -7.30 -2.86 3.73
N ALA A 131 -8.26 -3.77 3.48
CA ALA A 131 -8.68 -4.17 2.14
C ALA A 131 -9.19 -2.98 1.32
N ALA A 132 -10.07 -2.16 1.90
CA ALA A 132 -10.59 -0.95 1.25
C ALA A 132 -9.46 0.04 0.92
N TRP A 133 -8.54 0.28 1.86
CA TRP A 133 -7.38 1.13 1.62
C TRP A 133 -6.49 0.61 0.50
N LEU A 134 -6.24 -0.71 0.43
CA LEU A 134 -5.39 -1.31 -0.61
C LEU A 134 -6.00 -1.12 -2.01
N LEU A 135 -7.32 -1.28 -2.13
CA LEU A 135 -8.03 -1.05 -3.39
C LEU A 135 -7.97 0.43 -3.82
N VAL A 136 -8.04 1.38 -2.88
CA VAL A 136 -7.79 2.80 -3.16
C VAL A 136 -6.33 3.03 -3.55
N GLN A 137 -5.39 2.39 -2.85
CA GLN A 137 -3.96 2.49 -3.13
C GLN A 137 -3.63 2.06 -4.57
N HIS A 138 -4.37 1.11 -5.16
CA HIS A 138 -4.19 0.65 -6.54
C HIS A 138 -5.09 1.34 -7.58
N ALA A 139 -5.89 2.35 -7.17
CA ALA A 139 -6.76 3.13 -8.05
C ALA A 139 -5.99 4.19 -8.90
N ASP A 140 -4.88 3.79 -9.52
CA ASP A 140 -3.91 4.71 -10.17
C ASP A 140 -4.48 5.45 -11.39
N ALA A 141 -5.58 4.94 -11.95
CA ALA A 141 -6.31 5.60 -13.03
C ALA A 141 -7.14 6.82 -12.56
N ASP A 142 -7.28 7.04 -11.25
CA ASP A 142 -8.03 8.18 -10.68
C ASP A 142 -7.28 8.81 -9.49
N PRO A 143 -6.22 9.61 -9.74
CA PRO A 143 -5.48 10.29 -8.68
C PRO A 143 -6.32 11.27 -7.85
N ALA A 144 -7.37 11.84 -8.43
CA ALA A 144 -8.28 12.76 -7.72
C ALA A 144 -9.11 11.99 -6.67
N PHE A 145 -9.57 10.79 -7.00
CA PHE A 145 -10.19 9.90 -6.01
C PHE A 145 -9.22 9.48 -4.91
N GLN A 146 -7.98 9.14 -5.25
CA GLN A 146 -6.95 8.83 -4.25
C GLN A 146 -6.70 10.03 -3.31
N GLU A 147 -6.62 11.25 -3.85
CA GLU A 147 -6.46 12.48 -3.06
C GLU A 147 -7.67 12.76 -2.15
N GLN A 148 -8.89 12.52 -2.63
CA GLN A 148 -10.10 12.61 -1.82
C GLN A 148 -10.02 11.70 -0.59
N VAL A 149 -9.66 10.42 -0.78
CA VAL A 149 -9.53 9.46 0.35
C VAL A 149 -8.36 9.82 1.26
N LEU A 150 -7.25 10.31 0.70
CA LEU A 150 -6.08 10.72 1.49
C LEU A 150 -6.45 11.79 2.53
N SER A 151 -7.38 12.69 2.21
CA SER A 151 -7.81 13.77 3.12
C SER A 151 -8.47 13.27 4.42
N THR A 152 -9.08 12.08 4.41
CA THR A 152 -9.73 11.48 5.59
C THR A 152 -8.88 10.38 6.25
N LEU A 153 -7.83 9.93 5.57
CA LEU A 153 -7.04 8.76 5.97
C LEU A 153 -6.35 8.91 7.34
N ALA A 154 -5.92 10.13 7.70
CA ALA A 154 -5.27 10.41 8.97
C ALA A 154 -6.14 10.02 10.19
N GLN A 155 -7.46 10.13 10.07
CA GLN A 155 -8.38 9.78 11.16
C GLN A 155 -8.39 8.26 11.42
N HIS A 156 -8.31 7.44 10.36
CA HIS A 156 -8.20 5.99 10.48
C HIS A 156 -6.88 5.56 11.15
N VAL A 157 -5.78 6.28 10.87
CA VAL A 157 -4.50 6.07 11.55
C VAL A 157 -4.61 6.42 13.03
N THR A 158 -5.19 7.57 13.38
CA THR A 158 -5.36 7.99 14.79
C THR A 158 -6.23 7.01 15.58
N ARG A 159 -7.26 6.43 14.96
CA ARG A 159 -8.10 5.39 15.56
C ARG A 159 -7.43 4.00 15.57
N GLY A 160 -6.23 3.86 15.01
CA GLY A 160 -5.51 2.59 14.92
C GLY A 160 -6.15 1.58 13.95
N GLU A 161 -7.06 2.02 13.09
CA GLU A 161 -7.79 1.15 12.16
C GLU A 161 -6.85 0.65 11.04
N ILE A 162 -5.91 1.51 10.62
CA ILE A 162 -4.84 1.21 9.65
C ILE A 162 -3.48 1.71 10.18
N PRO A 163 -2.34 1.17 9.71
CA PRO A 163 -1.03 1.64 10.14
C PRO A 163 -0.70 3.02 9.56
N ALA A 164 0.12 3.80 10.28
CA ALA A 164 0.58 5.12 9.81
C ALA A 164 1.31 5.06 8.44
N ARG A 165 1.95 3.93 8.15
CA ARG A 165 2.59 3.66 6.86
C ARG A 165 1.63 3.75 5.66
N SER A 166 0.35 3.46 5.85
CA SER A 166 -0.67 3.61 4.81
C SER A 166 -0.80 5.06 4.33
N LEU A 167 -0.60 6.03 5.23
CA LEU A 167 -0.59 7.45 4.89
C LEU A 167 0.63 7.82 4.04
N VAL A 168 1.81 7.30 4.39
CA VAL A 168 3.07 7.51 3.66
C VAL A 168 2.95 7.02 2.22
N LEU A 169 2.49 5.78 2.05
CA LEU A 169 2.36 5.13 0.75
C LEU A 169 1.35 5.86 -0.16
N LEU A 170 0.16 6.20 0.37
CA LEU A 170 -0.86 6.87 -0.42
C LEU A 170 -0.47 8.32 -0.74
N THR A 171 0.19 9.04 0.19
CA THR A 171 0.69 10.39 -0.06
C THR A 171 1.62 10.42 -1.27
N ASP A 172 2.65 9.57 -1.26
CA ASP A 172 3.62 9.53 -2.36
C ASP A 172 2.97 9.08 -3.67
N ARG A 173 2.01 8.17 -3.61
CA ARG A 173 1.30 7.74 -4.82
C ARG A 173 0.43 8.83 -5.42
N VAL A 174 -0.32 9.56 -4.60
CA VAL A 174 -1.12 10.73 -5.04
C VAL A 174 -0.23 11.79 -5.66
N LEU A 175 0.91 12.12 -5.03
CA LEU A 175 1.86 13.10 -5.57
C LEU A 175 2.35 12.68 -6.95
N VAL A 176 2.82 11.44 -7.09
CA VAL A 176 3.31 10.90 -8.37
C VAL A 176 2.21 10.84 -9.43
N GLY A 177 1.00 10.39 -9.07
CA GLY A 177 -0.15 10.32 -9.97
C GLY A 177 -0.55 11.71 -10.51
N ASN A 178 -0.30 12.76 -9.73
CA ASN A 178 -0.49 14.16 -10.13
C ASN A 178 0.75 14.79 -10.79
N GLY A 179 1.77 14.01 -11.15
CA GLY A 179 2.99 14.51 -11.79
C GLY A 179 3.89 15.34 -10.87
N LYS A 180 3.69 15.27 -9.55
CA LYS A 180 4.50 15.98 -8.54
C LYS A 180 5.61 15.06 -8.01
N PRO A 181 6.74 15.63 -7.55
CA PRO A 181 7.72 14.85 -6.79
C PRO A 181 7.10 14.27 -5.52
N GLN A 182 7.49 13.05 -5.17
CA GLN A 182 7.03 12.36 -3.96
C GLN A 182 7.81 12.82 -2.72
N ARG A 183 7.27 12.56 -1.53
CA ARG A 183 7.83 13.04 -0.26
C ARG A 183 8.78 12.04 0.39
N TYR A 184 8.42 10.76 0.37
CA TYR A 184 9.10 9.71 1.13
C TYR A 184 9.85 8.71 0.24
N GLY A 185 9.65 8.71 -1.07
CA GLY A 185 10.36 7.84 -2.00
C GLY A 185 9.75 6.44 -2.14
N THR A 186 8.47 6.24 -1.81
CA THR A 186 7.88 4.89 -1.83
C THR A 186 7.49 4.38 -3.22
N GLN A 187 7.37 5.26 -4.21
CA GLN A 187 7.02 4.93 -5.59
C GLN A 187 8.30 4.74 -6.42
N LEU A 188 8.56 3.49 -6.80
CA LEU A 188 9.73 3.10 -7.59
C LEU A 188 9.35 2.87 -9.05
N ALA A 189 10.31 3.07 -9.95
CA ALA A 189 10.25 2.71 -11.35
C ALA A 189 11.37 1.72 -11.68
N ALA A 190 11.10 0.76 -12.55
CA ALA A 190 12.13 -0.12 -13.10
C ALA A 190 12.93 0.64 -14.16
N GLN A 191 14.24 0.72 -14.00
CA GLN A 191 15.17 1.33 -14.95
C GLN A 191 16.40 0.45 -15.06
N GLN A 192 16.67 -0.08 -16.26
CA GLN A 192 17.86 -0.90 -16.54
C GLN A 192 18.02 -2.08 -15.56
N GLY A 193 16.92 -2.81 -15.29
CA GLY A 193 16.93 -3.95 -14.37
C GLY A 193 17.10 -3.59 -12.88
N ARG A 194 16.83 -2.33 -12.51
CA ARG A 194 16.95 -1.84 -11.12
C ARG A 194 15.73 -1.03 -10.72
N TRP A 195 15.36 -1.12 -9.45
CA TRP A 195 14.41 -0.17 -8.86
C TRP A 195 15.09 1.16 -8.57
N VAL A 196 14.52 2.23 -9.11
CA VAL A 196 14.96 3.61 -8.90
C VAL A 196 13.74 4.41 -8.42
N PRO A 197 13.87 5.25 -7.38
CA PRO A 197 12.76 6.08 -6.94
C PRO A 197 12.39 7.07 -8.05
N LYS A 198 11.08 7.28 -8.23
CA LYS A 198 10.58 8.43 -9.01
C LYS A 198 11.00 9.75 -8.35
N PRO A 199 10.95 10.91 -9.05
CA PRO A 199 11.41 12.19 -8.52
C PRO A 199 10.91 12.46 -7.09
N ILE A 200 11.83 12.84 -6.20
CA ILE A 200 11.58 13.12 -4.79
C ILE A 200 11.77 14.62 -4.55
N GLU A 201 10.87 15.24 -3.79
CA GLU A 201 11.10 16.61 -3.30
C GLU A 201 12.30 16.62 -2.35
N ASP A 202 13.28 17.51 -2.55
CA ASP A 202 14.44 17.65 -1.64
C ASP A 202 15.03 16.29 -1.22
N PRO A 203 15.65 15.54 -2.16
CA PRO A 203 16.08 14.16 -1.94
C PRO A 203 17.13 14.04 -0.83
N ASP A 204 17.95 15.05 -0.61
CA ASP A 204 18.98 15.07 0.44
C ASP A 204 18.37 15.01 1.86
N ARG A 205 17.09 15.39 2.01
CA ARG A 205 16.36 15.35 3.27
C ARG A 205 15.33 14.22 3.37
N VAL A 206 15.31 13.30 2.40
CA VAL A 206 14.31 12.21 2.38
C VAL A 206 14.38 11.34 3.63
N ASP A 207 15.57 10.96 4.08
CA ASP A 207 15.71 10.07 5.24
C ASP A 207 15.36 10.77 6.56
N VAL A 208 15.49 12.09 6.64
CA VAL A 208 14.99 12.87 7.78
C VAL A 208 13.45 12.78 7.85
N ARG A 209 12.77 12.91 6.71
CA ARG A 209 11.31 12.77 6.64
C ARG A 209 10.86 11.34 6.93
N ARG A 210 11.57 10.34 6.39
CA ARG A 210 11.29 8.92 6.62
C ARG A 210 11.45 8.56 8.10
N ALA A 211 12.55 8.97 8.74
CA ALA A 211 12.76 8.74 10.16
C ALA A 211 11.67 9.37 11.05
N ALA A 212 11.21 10.58 10.72
CA ALA A 212 10.17 11.28 11.47
C ALA A 212 8.81 10.55 11.49
N VAL A 213 8.53 9.72 10.48
CA VAL A 213 7.30 8.90 10.40
C VAL A 213 7.55 7.42 10.68
N GLY A 214 8.75 7.08 11.19
CA GLY A 214 9.12 5.71 11.54
C GLY A 214 9.31 4.79 10.32
N GLU A 215 9.68 5.34 9.16
CA GLU A 215 10.10 4.60 7.97
C GLU A 215 11.60 4.27 8.00
N MET A 216 11.99 3.13 7.43
CA MET A 216 13.41 2.79 7.20
C MET A 216 14.08 3.77 6.24
N PRO A 217 15.42 3.90 6.20
CA PRO A 217 16.10 4.67 5.16
C PRO A 217 15.67 4.29 3.74
N LEU A 218 15.72 5.23 2.80
CA LEU A 218 15.29 5.00 1.42
C LEU A 218 16.12 3.89 0.74
N ALA A 219 17.42 3.84 1.03
CA ALA A 219 18.31 2.80 0.53
C ALA A 219 17.87 1.40 0.98
N ASP A 220 17.45 1.24 2.24
CA ASP A 220 16.91 -0.01 2.76
C ASP A 220 15.59 -0.37 2.12
N TYR A 221 14.70 0.61 1.91
CA TYR A 221 13.43 0.39 1.22
C TYR A 221 13.64 -0.15 -0.20
N ILE A 222 14.57 0.45 -0.96
CA ILE A 222 14.94 -0.02 -2.30
C ILE A 222 15.59 -1.41 -2.25
N CYS A 223 16.46 -1.66 -1.26
CA CYS A 223 17.06 -2.98 -1.04
C CYS A 223 15.98 -4.05 -0.82
N VAL A 224 15.01 -3.80 0.07
CA VAL A 224 13.91 -4.73 0.35
C VAL A 224 13.04 -4.94 -0.88
N ALA A 225 12.72 -3.88 -1.63
CA ALA A 225 11.98 -3.99 -2.88
C ALA A 225 12.70 -4.92 -3.88
N ALA A 226 14.01 -4.76 -4.04
CA ALA A 226 14.82 -5.58 -4.95
C ALA A 226 14.93 -7.05 -4.53
N GLN A 227 14.85 -7.35 -3.22
CA GLN A 227 14.83 -8.73 -2.73
C GLN A 227 13.49 -9.43 -2.98
N LEU A 228 12.39 -8.69 -2.89
CA LEU A 228 11.03 -9.25 -3.01
C LEU A 228 10.55 -9.31 -4.46
N PHE A 229 10.90 -8.30 -5.24
CA PHE A 229 10.42 -8.12 -6.60
C PHE A 229 11.63 -7.86 -7.48
N PRO A 230 12.17 -8.86 -8.19
CA PRO A 230 13.19 -8.61 -9.19
C PRO A 230 12.69 -7.59 -10.21
N ALA A 231 13.47 -6.53 -10.45
CA ALA A 231 13.08 -5.51 -11.42
C ALA A 231 13.15 -6.08 -12.84
N PRO A 232 12.14 -5.83 -13.70
CA PRO A 232 12.15 -6.25 -15.10
C PRO A 232 13.20 -5.49 -15.94
#